data_AF-A0A498IZS8-F1
#
_entry.id   AF-A0A498IZS8-F1
#
_cell.length_a   1.000
_cell.length_b   1.000
_cell.length_c   1.000
_cell.angle_alpha   90.00
_cell.angle_beta   90.00
_cell.angle_gamma   90.00
#
_symmetry.space_group_name_H-M   'P 1'
#
loop_
_entity.id
_entity.type
_entity.pdbx_description
1 polymer ?
#
loop_
_entity_poly.entity_id
_entity_poly.type
_entity_poly.pdbx_seq_one_letter_code
_entity_poly.pdbx_strand_id
1 'polypeptide(L)'
;MTKEYGEDNLITQSEAFLNQVVLRNCEDSLKTLQTCDDMLLYAEELNIPKRCMESLATKASTNPNLFGWPVKEHGGPMQSPGGSVLWNGISTGPDQRNQVQITGGASSHQI
;
A
#
# COMPACT_ATOMS: atom_id res chain seq x y z
N MET A 1 15.06 -23.39 43.98
CA MET A 1 14.48 -23.23 42.63
C MET A 1 15.60 -22.83 41.69
N THR A 2 16.31 -23.80 41.11
CA THR A 2 17.40 -23.58 40.16
C THR A 2 16.80 -23.51 38.77
N LYS A 3 16.80 -22.32 38.17
CA LYS A 3 16.48 -22.13 36.75
C LYS A 3 17.61 -22.77 35.95
N GLU A 4 17.49 -24.07 35.68
CA GLU A 4 18.26 -24.73 34.63
C GLU A 4 17.72 -24.23 33.29
N TYR A 5 18.35 -23.16 32.79
CA TYR A 5 18.17 -22.68 31.43
C TYR A 5 18.88 -23.68 30.51
N GLY A 6 18.11 -24.42 29.69
CA GLY A 6 18.65 -25.04 28.48
C GLY A 6 19.26 -23.97 27.57
N GLU A 7 20.09 -24.37 26.62
CA GLU A 7 21.04 -23.52 25.87
C GLU A 7 20.49 -22.20 25.30
N ASP A 8 19.17 -22.04 25.16
CA ASP A 8 18.52 -20.74 24.92
C ASP A 8 17.29 -20.51 25.80
N ASN A 9 17.26 -19.37 26.51
CA ASN A 9 16.09 -18.88 27.25
C ASN A 9 14.90 -18.60 26.29
N LEU A 10 13.68 -18.96 26.68
CA LEU A 10 12.45 -18.68 25.91
C LEU A 10 12.33 -17.20 25.50
N ILE A 11 12.77 -16.29 26.35
CA ILE A 11 12.79 -14.85 26.05
C ILE A 11 13.68 -14.58 24.82
N THR A 12 14.91 -15.09 24.84
CA THR A 12 15.87 -14.95 23.73
C THR A 12 15.34 -15.59 22.45
N GLN A 13 14.76 -16.79 22.55
CA GLN A 13 14.19 -17.48 21.38
C GLN A 13 13.02 -16.69 20.78
N SER A 14 12.13 -16.16 21.63
CA SER A 14 10.98 -15.38 21.18
C SER A 14 11.41 -14.07 20.53
N GLU A 15 12.42 -13.40 21.08
CA GLU A 15 12.97 -12.19 20.47
C GLU A 15 13.69 -12.49 19.14
N ALA A 16 14.43 -13.60 19.05
CA ALA A 16 15.03 -14.04 17.80
C ALA A 16 13.96 -14.30 16.73
N PHE A 17 12.90 -15.02 17.07
CA PHE A 17 11.78 -15.27 16.17
C PHE A 17 11.11 -13.98 15.69
N LEU A 18 10.84 -13.04 16.61
CA LEU A 18 10.24 -11.75 16.25
C LEU A 18 11.13 -11.02 15.23
N ASN A 19 12.43 -10.95 15.46
CA ASN A 19 13.35 -10.19 14.59
C ASN A 19 13.64 -10.88 13.24
N GLN A 20 13.75 -12.20 13.24
CA GLN A 20 14.20 -12.96 12.07
C GLN A 20 13.05 -13.41 11.18
N VAL A 21 11.87 -13.64 11.76
CA VAL A 21 10.70 -14.15 11.03
C VAL A 21 9.65 -13.06 10.89
N VAL A 22 9.08 -12.62 12.02
CA VAL A 22 7.91 -11.72 12.00
C VAL A 22 8.24 -10.38 11.34
N LEU A 23 9.28 -9.68 11.80
CA LEU A 23 9.63 -8.36 11.27
C LEU A 23 10.18 -8.42 9.84
N ARG A 24 10.60 -9.59 9.34
CA ARG A 24 11.09 -9.77 7.97
C ARG A 24 9.95 -9.98 6.98
N ASN A 25 8.80 -10.49 7.40
CA ASN A 25 7.63 -10.67 6.55
C ASN A 25 6.51 -9.67 6.88
N CYS A 26 5.94 -9.02 5.86
CA CYS A 26 4.90 -8.01 6.11
C CYS A 26 3.58 -8.65 6.51
N GLU A 27 3.26 -9.81 5.93
CA GLU A 27 2.06 -10.54 6.28
C GLU A 27 2.11 -11.01 7.74
N ASP A 28 3.25 -11.54 8.18
CA ASP A 28 3.42 -11.96 9.58
C ASP A 28 3.43 -10.77 10.53
N SER A 29 4.10 -9.67 10.18
CA SER A 29 4.06 -8.43 10.97
C SER A 29 2.62 -7.91 11.14
N LEU A 30 1.79 -8.01 10.10
CA LEU A 30 0.38 -7.60 10.15
C LEU A 30 -0.46 -8.55 11.01
N LYS A 31 -0.29 -9.87 10.85
CA LYS A 31 -0.98 -10.87 11.68
C LYS A 31 -0.60 -10.72 13.15
N THR A 32 0.67 -10.53 13.46
CA THR A 32 1.13 -10.27 14.84
C THR A 32 0.45 -9.03 15.41
N LEU A 33 0.38 -7.94 14.64
CA LEU A 33 -0.29 -6.71 15.06
C LEU A 33 -1.78 -6.94 15.34
N GLN A 34 -2.49 -7.73 14.51
CA GLN A 34 -3.89 -8.09 14.73
C GLN A 34 -4.07 -8.91 16.01
N THR A 35 -3.18 -9.86 16.28
CA THR A 35 -3.25 -10.68 17.50
C THR A 35 -2.90 -9.92 18.77
N CYS A 36 -2.20 -8.78 18.67
CA CYS A 36 -1.91 -7.95 19.83
C CYS A 36 -3.15 -7.26 20.42
N ASP A 37 -4.28 -7.21 19.70
CA ASP A 37 -5.50 -6.54 20.17
C ASP A 37 -6.05 -7.19 21.45
N ASP A 38 -6.00 -8.53 21.52
CA ASP A 38 -6.46 -9.31 22.70
C ASP A 38 -5.52 -9.19 23.91
N MET A 39 -4.28 -8.73 23.73
CA MET A 39 -3.23 -8.67 24.77
C MET A 39 -2.48 -7.34 24.78
N LEU A 40 -3.17 -6.25 24.42
CA LEU A 40 -2.55 -4.96 24.11
C LEU A 40 -1.63 -4.42 25.23
N LEU A 41 -2.07 -4.53 26.49
CA LEU A 41 -1.30 -4.06 27.67
C LEU A 41 0.10 -4.68 27.75
N TYR A 42 0.23 -5.98 27.49
CA TYR A 42 1.52 -6.68 27.53
C TYR A 42 2.31 -6.47 26.24
N ALA A 43 1.62 -6.41 25.11
CA ALA A 43 2.26 -6.18 23.81
C ALA A 43 2.92 -4.79 23.75
N GLU A 44 2.27 -3.76 24.33
CA GLU A 44 2.83 -2.41 24.43
C GLU A 44 4.04 -2.36 25.37
N GLU A 45 4.01 -3.02 26.51
CA GLU A 45 5.16 -3.12 27.43
C GLU A 45 6.39 -3.71 26.72
N LEU A 46 6.18 -4.76 25.92
CA LEU A 46 7.21 -5.40 25.10
C LEU A 46 7.52 -4.67 23.78
N ASN A 47 6.84 -3.55 23.51
CA ASN A 47 6.99 -2.73 22.30
C ASN A 47 6.78 -3.50 20.98
N ILE A 48 6.03 -4.60 21.00
CA ILE A 48 5.78 -5.43 19.81
C ILE A 48 4.99 -4.67 18.74
N PRO A 49 3.89 -3.95 19.06
CA PRO A 49 3.12 -3.20 18.07
C PRO A 49 3.95 -2.13 17.36
N LYS A 50 4.75 -1.39 18.15
CA LYS A 50 5.64 -0.34 17.62
C LYS A 50 6.64 -0.90 16.62
N ARG A 51 7.33 -1.99 16.96
CA ARG A 51 8.31 -2.63 16.08
C ARG A 51 7.67 -3.14 14.79
N CYS A 52 6.47 -3.73 14.87
CA CYS A 52 5.73 -4.19 13.70
C CYS A 52 5.34 -3.02 12.79
N MET A 53 4.82 -1.91 13.35
CA MET A 53 4.48 -0.70 12.59
C MET A 53 5.70 -0.07 11.90
N GLU A 54 6.82 0.05 12.61
CA GLU A 54 8.07 0.60 12.04
C GLU A 54 8.60 -0.27 10.90
N SER A 55 8.56 -1.60 11.06
CA SER A 55 8.94 -2.53 9.99
C SER A 55 8.01 -2.40 8.78
N LEU A 56 6.70 -2.40 9.00
CA LEU A 56 5.70 -2.22 7.94
C LEU A 56 5.89 -0.90 7.20
N ALA A 57 6.07 0.21 7.92
CA ALA A 57 6.31 1.53 7.33
C ALA A 57 7.59 1.55 6.48
N THR A 58 8.68 1.00 7.00
CA THR A 58 9.96 0.89 6.28
C THR A 58 9.80 0.08 5.00
N LYS A 59 9.10 -1.04 5.08
CA LYS A 59 8.91 -1.95 3.95
C LYS A 59 7.94 -1.40 2.91
N ALA A 60 6.88 -0.73 3.34
CA ALA A 60 5.96 0.00 2.45
C ALA A 60 6.68 1.13 1.70
N SER A 61 7.59 1.83 2.38
CA SER A 61 8.34 2.95 1.79
C SER A 61 9.40 2.48 0.77
N THR A 62 9.96 1.29 0.97
CA THR A 62 11.01 0.73 0.12
C THR A 62 10.48 -0.14 -1.03
N ASN A 63 9.33 -0.79 -0.83
CA ASN A 63 8.69 -1.60 -1.86
C ASN A 63 7.19 -1.23 -1.98
N PRO A 64 6.83 -0.34 -2.92
CA PRO A 64 5.45 0.11 -3.09
C PRO A 64 4.50 -1.01 -3.59
N ASN A 65 5.04 -2.08 -4.18
CA ASN A 65 4.27 -3.23 -4.66
C ASN A 65 4.13 -4.35 -3.60
N LEU A 66 4.69 -4.17 -2.40
CA LEU A 66 4.75 -5.22 -1.38
C LEU A 66 3.39 -5.73 -0.91
N PHE A 67 2.38 -4.87 -0.95
CA PHE A 67 1.00 -5.20 -0.58
C PHE A 67 0.13 -5.53 -1.80
N GLY A 68 0.70 -5.61 -3.01
CA GLY A 68 -0.05 -5.76 -4.25
C GLY A 68 -0.90 -4.54 -4.60
N TRP A 69 -0.58 -3.38 -4.01
CA TRP A 69 -1.30 -2.14 -4.28
C TRP A 69 -0.80 -1.54 -5.59
N PRO A 70 -1.69 -1.07 -6.48
CA PRO A 70 -1.29 -0.41 -7.72
C PRO A 70 -0.77 1.01 -7.41
N VAL A 71 0.43 1.10 -6.84
CA VAL A 71 1.12 2.39 -6.65
C VAL A 71 1.73 2.75 -8.00
N LYS A 72 1.10 3.70 -8.70
CA LYS A 72 1.69 4.26 -9.92
C LYS A 72 2.98 4.98 -9.54
N GLU A 73 4.11 4.46 -10.01
CA GLU A 73 5.40 5.13 -9.99
C GLU A 73 5.29 6.47 -10.76
N HIS A 74 5.12 7.56 -10.03
CA HIS A 74 5.13 8.91 -10.60
C HIS A 74 6.57 9.35 -10.84
N GLY A 75 7.28 8.64 -11.73
CA GLY A 75 8.70 8.87 -12.05
C GLY A 75 8.99 9.19 -13.52
N GLY A 76 7.97 9.34 -14.36
CA GLY A 76 8.11 9.75 -15.77
C GLY A 76 7.60 11.17 -15.99
N PRO A 77 8.12 11.91 -17.00
CA PRO A 77 7.59 13.23 -17.33
C PRO A 77 6.10 13.10 -17.57
N MET A 78 5.34 13.95 -16.89
CA MET A 78 3.89 14.03 -16.95
C MET A 78 3.50 14.54 -18.35
N GLN A 79 3.63 13.69 -19.36
CA GLN A 79 3.27 13.99 -20.73
C GLN A 79 2.58 12.79 -21.33
N SER A 80 1.27 12.92 -21.48
CA SER A 80 0.63 12.36 -22.66
C SER A 80 -0.03 13.51 -23.40
N PRO A 81 0.44 13.87 -24.60
CA PRO A 81 -0.28 14.76 -25.51
C PRO A 81 -1.63 14.22 -26.03
N GLY A 82 -2.12 13.06 -25.55
CA GLY A 82 -3.40 12.52 -26.00
C GLY A 82 -3.89 11.21 -25.37
N GLY A 83 -3.33 10.75 -24.25
CA GLY A 83 -3.67 9.47 -23.63
C GLY A 83 -4.42 9.66 -22.31
N SER A 84 -5.72 9.38 -22.31
CA SER A 84 -6.56 9.41 -21.12
C SER A 84 -6.07 8.40 -20.08
N VAL A 85 -5.66 8.88 -18.91
CA VAL A 85 -5.38 8.02 -17.75
C VAL A 85 -6.73 7.56 -17.19
N LEU A 86 -6.99 6.25 -17.24
CA LEU A 86 -8.13 5.62 -16.59
C LEU A 86 -7.73 5.18 -15.17
N TRP A 87 -8.55 5.51 -14.18
CA TRP A 87 -8.50 4.96 -12.83
C TRP A 87 -9.88 4.41 -12.47
N ASN A 88 -9.98 3.13 -12.11
CA ASN A 88 -11.25 2.47 -11.78
C ASN A 88 -12.38 2.70 -12.82
N GLY A 89 -12.04 2.73 -14.12
CA GLY A 89 -13.00 2.99 -15.20
C GLY A 89 -13.43 4.44 -15.38
N ILE A 90 -12.88 5.39 -14.61
CA ILE A 90 -13.15 6.82 -14.74
C ILE A 90 -12.02 7.46 -15.56
N SER A 91 -12.38 7.98 -16.73
CA SER A 91 -11.50 8.80 -17.57
C SER A 91 -11.34 10.18 -16.94
N THR A 92 -10.12 10.58 -16.62
CA THR A 92 -9.79 11.97 -16.27
C THR A 92 -9.34 12.77 -17.51
N GLY A 93 -9.70 12.32 -18.71
CA GLY A 93 -9.48 13.07 -19.95
C GLY A 93 -10.45 14.25 -20.05
N PRO A 94 -10.11 15.32 -20.80
CA PRO A 94 -11.04 16.40 -21.06
C PRO A 94 -12.31 15.85 -21.72
N ASP A 95 -13.45 16.13 -21.09
CA ASP A 95 -14.78 15.73 -21.54
C ASP A 95 -15.10 16.41 -22.87
N GLN A 96 -15.06 15.66 -23.98
CA GLN A 96 -15.45 16.17 -25.29
C GLN A 96 -16.97 16.04 -25.48
N ARG A 97 -17.76 16.54 -24.52
CA ARG A 97 -19.22 16.69 -24.65
C ARG A 97 -19.54 18.12 -25.01
N ASN A 98 -19.40 18.43 -26.29
CA ASN A 98 -20.25 19.37 -27.03
C ASN A 98 -19.74 19.48 -28.47
N GLN A 99 -20.00 18.45 -29.29
CA GLN A 99 -20.18 18.70 -30.71
C GLN A 99 -21.64 19.13 -30.91
N VAL A 100 -21.91 20.43 -30.73
CA VAL A 100 -23.13 21.02 -31.24
C VAL A 100 -23.03 20.99 -32.78
N GLN A 101 -23.77 20.04 -33.33
CA GLN A 101 -23.99 19.88 -34.75
C GLN A 101 -24.72 21.12 -35.29
N ILE A 102 -23.98 22.12 -35.74
CA ILE A 102 -24.54 23.21 -36.56
C ILE A 102 -24.52 22.75 -38.01
N THR A 103 -25.45 21.83 -38.34
CA THR A 103 -25.89 21.64 -39.72
C THR A 103 -27.09 22.55 -39.94
N GLY A 104 -26.81 23.84 -40.15
CA GLY A 104 -27.79 24.82 -40.61
C GLY A 104 -27.76 24.88 -42.13
N GLY A 105 -28.79 24.34 -42.77
CA GLY A 105 -28.97 24.45 -44.22
C GLY A 105 -29.23 25.89 -44.65
N ALA A 106 -28.61 26.29 -45.76
CA ALA A 106 -29.09 27.39 -46.59
C ALA A 106 -29.19 26.88 -48.03
N SER A 107 -30.44 26.74 -48.46
CA SER A 107 -30.84 26.41 -49.83
C SER A 107 -30.72 27.63 -50.74
N SER A 108 -30.47 27.34 -52.01
CA SER A 108 -30.93 28.04 -53.22
C SER A 108 -30.18 29.27 -53.76
N HIS A 109 -29.69 29.04 -55.00
CA HIS A 109 -29.92 29.83 -56.22
C HIS A 109 -29.41 31.28 -56.29
N GLN A 110 -28.50 31.53 -57.24
CA GLN A 110 -28.83 32.10 -58.57
C GLN A 110 -27.53 32.40 -59.34
N ILE A 111 -27.54 31.94 -60.60
CA ILE A 111 -26.86 32.41 -61.84
C ILE A 111 -25.42 32.92 -61.76
#